data_AF-A0A7N4UXR0-F1
#
_entry.id   AF-A0A7N4UXR0-F1
#
_cell.length_a   1.000
_cell.length_b   1.000
_cell.length_c   1.000
_cell.angle_alpha   90.00
_cell.angle_beta   90.00
_cell.angle_gamma   90.00
#
_symmetry.space_group_name_H-M   'P 1'
#
loop_
_entity.id
_entity.type
_entity.pdbx_description
1 polymer ?
#
loop_
_entity_poly.entity_id
_entity_poly.type
_entity_poly.pdbx_seq_one_letter_code
_entity_poly.pdbx_strand_id
1 'polypeptide(L)'
;MTQESSYGKWTVSSSDESESDEKPSSLDEKKTCFEKPSTSSLPNFGRDVLNDPGYTCSDARKAAHRRKLSPVKFDSKSSTSQISLPKKQKSSQEDLGWSLSSSDEESHPKGPSRHPVKEERCPSPKEPSEHRTRDNQPPIFPKTEEDDVTFDEAQESWNLLDEKNLFRFYLTKVSGILPKYNSGALHIKDILSPLFGTLLSSAQFNYCFEVDWLVRQYPLEFRKKPILLVHGDKREAKARLQEKAKPYENISLCQAKLDIAFGTHHTKMMLLLYEEGLRVVIHTSNLIQADWHQKTQGIWLSPLYPRLPYGTPSTHGESSTNFKSDLISYLMAYNAPPLKEWIDIVQKHDLSETRVYLIGSTPGRFQGKHIEDWGHFRLRKLLKEHTSLLPEQQSWPIVGQFSSIGSLGADESKWLCSEFKDSLVILGNHGKNQGQHNVPLHLIYPTVENVRNSLEGYPAGGSLPYSLQTAEKQVWLHSYFHKWSAETSGRSNAMPHIKTYMRLSPDFAKMAWFLVTSANLSKAAWGALEKNGTQLMIRSYELGVLFLPSAFIVHGFGISPMLRHQTPMEICGFHHETS
;
A
#
# COMPACT_ATOMS: atom_id res chain seq x y z
N MET A 1 24.87 16.12 -55.93
CA MET A 1 24.16 15.13 -55.08
C MET A 1 25.18 14.46 -54.18
N THR A 2 24.75 13.83 -53.08
CA THR A 2 25.54 12.97 -52.16
C THR A 2 26.88 13.55 -51.67
N GLN A 3 26.89 14.07 -50.44
CA GLN A 3 28.09 14.24 -49.62
C GLN A 3 27.76 13.94 -48.14
N GLU A 4 28.79 13.80 -47.32
CA GLU A 4 28.78 13.02 -46.07
C GLU A 4 28.74 13.86 -44.78
N SER A 5 28.84 13.16 -43.64
CA SER A 5 29.13 13.69 -42.28
C SER A 5 27.96 14.36 -41.54
N SER A 6 27.99 14.53 -40.21
CA SER A 6 29.12 14.44 -39.27
C SER A 6 28.75 13.91 -37.87
N TYR A 7 29.78 13.56 -37.09
CA TYR A 7 29.67 13.14 -35.68
C TYR A 7 29.51 14.33 -34.73
N GLY A 8 28.75 14.12 -33.64
CA GLY A 8 28.86 14.92 -32.41
C GLY A 8 27.63 14.78 -31.50
N LYS A 9 27.74 14.91 -30.18
CA LYS A 9 28.90 14.87 -29.26
C LYS A 9 28.33 14.68 -27.84
N TRP A 10 29.02 14.00 -26.93
CA TRP A 10 28.51 13.79 -25.57
C TRP A 10 28.51 15.06 -24.73
N THR A 11 27.51 15.23 -23.87
CA THR A 11 27.61 16.03 -22.64
C THR A 11 27.08 15.22 -21.45
N VAL A 12 27.98 14.90 -20.52
CA VAL A 12 27.62 14.41 -19.18
C VAL A 12 27.34 15.63 -18.32
N SER A 13 26.32 15.56 -17.46
CA SER A 13 26.09 16.56 -16.41
C SER A 13 26.10 15.87 -15.05
N SER A 14 27.30 15.81 -14.47
CA SER A 14 27.54 15.52 -13.06
C SER A 14 27.55 16.83 -12.29
N SER A 15 26.95 16.85 -11.10
CA SER A 15 27.02 17.99 -10.18
C SER A 15 27.54 17.52 -8.83
N ASP A 16 28.86 17.36 -8.74
CA ASP A 16 29.58 17.57 -7.49
C ASP A 16 29.74 19.09 -7.32
N GLU A 17 29.39 19.61 -6.15
CA GLU A 17 29.62 21.01 -5.75
C GLU A 17 30.48 20.98 -4.49
N SER A 18 31.74 21.41 -4.61
CA SER A 18 32.71 21.44 -3.53
C SER A 18 32.66 22.74 -2.73
N GLU A 19 32.99 22.67 -1.44
CA GLU A 19 32.99 23.81 -0.52
C GLU A 19 34.05 24.87 -0.88
N SER A 20 33.69 26.14 -0.67
CA SER A 20 34.66 27.25 -0.55
C SER A 20 34.12 28.30 0.42
N ASP A 21 34.71 28.38 1.62
CA ASP A 21 34.48 29.49 2.55
C ASP A 21 35.09 30.79 2.01
N GLU A 22 34.36 31.91 2.12
CA GLU A 22 34.98 33.19 2.54
C GLU A 22 33.96 34.21 3.08
N LYS A 23 34.42 34.99 4.07
CA LYS A 23 33.80 36.14 4.77
C LYS A 23 34.96 36.95 5.36
N PRO A 24 34.84 38.28 5.64
CA PRO A 24 33.63 39.05 6.00
C PRO A 24 33.45 40.28 5.04
N SER A 25 32.77 41.42 5.29
CA SER A 25 32.21 42.08 6.48
C SER A 25 31.08 43.09 6.10
N SER A 26 30.01 43.24 6.89
CA SER A 26 29.71 44.41 7.76
C SER A 26 28.94 45.63 7.17
N LEU A 27 27.79 45.93 7.80
CA LEU A 27 27.16 47.24 8.07
C LEU A 27 26.16 47.92 7.07
N ASP A 28 25.22 48.61 7.74
CA ASP A 28 24.37 49.78 7.40
C ASP A 28 23.18 49.78 6.40
N GLU A 29 21.99 49.56 7.00
CA GLU A 29 20.85 50.51 7.11
C GLU A 29 19.90 50.92 5.95
N LYS A 30 18.60 50.97 6.36
CA LYS A 30 17.50 51.91 6.00
C LYS A 30 16.77 51.85 4.64
N LYS A 31 15.43 51.63 4.76
CA LYS A 31 14.26 52.28 4.06
C LYS A 31 14.32 52.41 2.50
N THR A 32 13.27 52.13 1.72
CA THR A 32 11.83 52.46 1.94
C THR A 32 10.91 51.54 1.09
N CYS A 33 9.63 51.92 0.86
CA CYS A 33 8.59 51.07 0.24
C CYS A 33 8.10 51.57 -1.14
N PHE A 34 7.32 50.72 -1.84
CA PHE A 34 6.63 50.96 -3.13
C PHE A 34 7.57 50.97 -4.36
N GLU A 35 7.14 50.65 -5.60
CA GLU A 35 5.79 50.54 -6.18
C GLU A 35 5.50 49.20 -6.92
N LYS A 36 4.27 49.04 -7.42
CA LYS A 36 3.91 48.13 -8.52
C LYS A 36 3.91 48.91 -9.84
N PRO A 37 3.97 48.22 -11.00
CA PRO A 37 3.05 48.56 -12.08
C PRO A 37 2.20 47.37 -12.54
N SER A 38 1.10 47.66 -13.24
CA SER A 38 0.13 46.68 -13.74
C SER A 38 0.04 46.68 -15.27
N THR A 39 -0.13 45.48 -15.85
CA THR A 39 -0.92 45.18 -17.06
C THR A 39 -0.78 46.03 -18.34
N SER A 40 -0.29 45.40 -19.41
CA SER A 40 -0.75 45.61 -20.80
C SER A 40 -0.76 44.24 -21.55
N SER A 41 -1.29 44.16 -22.77
CA SER A 41 -1.91 42.90 -23.26
C SER A 41 -1.69 42.53 -24.74
N LEU A 42 -1.42 41.22 -24.96
CA LEU A 42 -1.65 40.43 -26.19
C LEU A 42 -0.85 40.80 -27.47
N PRO A 43 -0.80 39.96 -28.53
CA PRO A 43 -1.39 38.61 -28.72
C PRO A 43 -0.40 37.48 -29.11
N ASN A 44 -0.94 36.26 -29.17
CA ASN A 44 -0.48 35.04 -29.87
C ASN A 44 0.96 34.94 -30.46
N PHE A 45 1.70 33.94 -29.97
CA PHE A 45 2.46 33.03 -30.85
C PHE A 45 2.23 31.58 -30.40
N GLY A 46 1.92 30.67 -31.33
CA GLY A 46 1.77 29.25 -31.03
C GLY A 46 3.13 28.56 -30.90
N ARG A 47 3.25 27.62 -29.96
CA ARG A 47 4.42 26.73 -29.88
C ARG A 47 4.05 25.40 -29.24
N ASP A 48 4.17 24.32 -29.99
CA ASP A 48 4.18 22.98 -29.43
C ASP A 48 5.34 22.83 -28.44
N VAL A 49 5.07 22.24 -27.28
CA VAL A 49 6.07 21.86 -26.30
C VAL A 49 5.84 20.39 -25.94
N LEU A 50 6.91 19.60 -26.06
CA LEU A 50 6.88 18.15 -25.92
C LEU A 50 6.47 17.73 -24.50
N ASN A 51 5.45 16.87 -24.40
CA ASN A 51 5.04 16.26 -23.14
C ASN A 51 5.99 15.12 -22.76
N ASP A 52 6.73 15.28 -21.66
CA ASP A 52 7.32 14.15 -20.94
C ASP A 52 6.23 13.49 -20.05
N PRO A 53 5.88 12.20 -20.24
CA PRO A 53 4.65 11.63 -19.69
C PRO A 53 4.75 11.30 -18.19
N GLY A 54 4.43 12.27 -17.35
CA GLY A 54 4.12 12.06 -15.94
C GLY A 54 2.90 11.13 -15.76
N TYR A 55 3.15 9.84 -15.54
CA TYR A 55 2.10 8.82 -15.40
C TYR A 55 1.16 9.12 -14.21
N THR A 56 -0.09 9.47 -14.50
CA THR A 56 -1.14 9.51 -13.47
C THR A 56 -1.85 8.16 -13.35
N CYS A 57 -2.45 7.87 -12.19
CA CYS A 57 -3.29 6.69 -12.00
C CYS A 57 -4.47 6.64 -13.00
N SER A 58 -4.95 7.80 -13.47
CA SER A 58 -5.96 7.88 -14.54
C SER A 58 -5.49 7.22 -15.83
N ASP A 59 -4.21 7.35 -16.18
CA ASP A 59 -3.67 6.90 -17.46
C ASP A 59 -3.30 5.41 -17.43
N ALA A 60 -2.82 4.91 -16.27
CA ALA A 60 -2.74 3.47 -16.00
C ALA A 60 -4.12 2.79 -16.11
N ARG A 61 -5.16 3.40 -15.52
CA ARG A 61 -6.56 2.93 -15.65
C ARG A 61 -7.05 2.98 -17.11
N LYS A 62 -6.80 4.07 -17.86
CA LYS A 62 -7.12 4.17 -19.31
C LYS A 62 -6.37 3.12 -20.15
N ALA A 63 -5.15 2.75 -19.77
CA ALA A 63 -4.38 1.71 -20.46
C ALA A 63 -4.97 0.32 -20.20
N ALA A 64 -5.28 -0.01 -18.95
CA ALA A 64 -5.94 -1.26 -18.59
C ALA A 64 -7.35 -1.39 -19.22
N HIS A 65 -8.14 -0.31 -19.19
CA HIS A 65 -9.48 -0.30 -19.76
C HIS A 65 -9.48 -0.36 -21.30
N ARG A 66 -8.51 0.27 -21.98
CA ARG A 66 -8.33 0.08 -23.44
C ARG A 66 -7.93 -1.35 -23.76
N ARG A 67 -7.02 -1.97 -23.00
CA ARG A 67 -6.62 -3.38 -23.18
C ARG A 67 -7.76 -4.38 -22.91
N LYS A 68 -8.74 -4.05 -22.05
CA LYS A 68 -9.99 -4.82 -21.90
C LYS A 68 -10.94 -4.65 -23.10
N LEU A 69 -11.02 -3.46 -23.70
CA LEU A 69 -11.90 -3.18 -24.85
C LEU A 69 -11.35 -3.70 -26.19
N SER A 70 -10.03 -3.74 -26.34
CA SER A 70 -9.35 -4.32 -27.51
C SER A 70 -8.22 -5.25 -27.05
N PRO A 71 -8.51 -6.54 -26.79
CA PRO A 71 -7.49 -7.56 -26.55
C PRO A 71 -6.56 -7.68 -27.77
N VAL A 72 -5.27 -7.89 -27.53
CA VAL A 72 -4.30 -8.13 -28.61
C VAL A 72 -4.56 -9.52 -29.19
N LYS A 73 -5.02 -9.59 -30.44
CA LYS A 73 -5.14 -10.85 -31.17
C LYS A 73 -3.75 -11.29 -31.63
N PHE A 74 -3.36 -12.51 -31.26
CA PHE A 74 -2.27 -13.22 -31.92
C PHE A 74 -2.87 -14.03 -33.09
N ASP A 75 -2.53 -13.68 -34.33
CA ASP A 75 -2.95 -14.44 -35.51
C ASP A 75 -2.11 -15.71 -35.66
N SER A 76 -2.63 -16.81 -35.13
CA SER A 76 -2.01 -18.14 -35.17
C SER A 76 -2.17 -18.84 -36.52
N LYS A 77 -1.75 -18.20 -37.62
CA LYS A 77 -1.80 -18.78 -38.98
C LYS A 77 -0.77 -18.21 -39.98
N SER A 78 0.45 -18.75 -39.94
CA SER A 78 1.36 -18.79 -41.09
C SER A 78 1.96 -20.20 -41.27
N SER A 79 1.29 -20.99 -42.12
CA SER A 79 1.81 -22.13 -42.91
C SER A 79 2.75 -23.17 -42.25
N THR A 80 2.29 -24.42 -42.18
CA THR A 80 3.12 -25.63 -41.94
C THR A 80 3.53 -26.30 -43.26
N SER A 81 4.54 -27.19 -43.23
CA SER A 81 5.07 -28.05 -44.33
C SER A 81 6.01 -27.34 -45.33
N GLN A 82 7.00 -27.99 -45.98
CA GLN A 82 7.38 -29.42 -46.10
C GLN A 82 8.89 -29.68 -45.81
N ILE A 83 9.37 -30.93 -45.95
CA ILE A 83 10.76 -31.39 -45.71
C ILE A 83 11.35 -32.04 -46.98
N SER A 84 12.59 -31.69 -47.39
CA SER A 84 13.65 -32.62 -47.87
C SER A 84 14.92 -31.92 -48.44
N LEU A 85 16.03 -32.66 -48.49
CA LEU A 85 17.40 -32.30 -48.96
C LEU A 85 17.66 -32.94 -50.37
N PRO A 86 18.86 -32.91 -51.06
CA PRO A 86 20.21 -32.41 -50.68
C PRO A 86 21.08 -31.72 -51.79
N LYS A 87 22.28 -31.19 -51.44
CA LYS A 87 23.62 -31.51 -52.05
C LYS A 87 24.80 -30.70 -51.48
N LYS A 88 26.04 -31.12 -51.83
CA LYS A 88 27.36 -30.74 -51.23
C LYS A 88 28.11 -29.63 -51.99
N GLN A 89 28.96 -28.86 -51.30
CA GLN A 89 30.38 -28.71 -51.66
C GLN A 89 31.30 -28.26 -50.48
N LYS A 90 32.52 -28.82 -50.50
CA LYS A 90 33.84 -28.46 -49.92
C LYS A 90 34.02 -27.03 -49.34
N SER A 91 34.88 -26.77 -48.34
CA SER A 91 35.77 -27.58 -47.43
C SER A 91 36.26 -26.64 -46.28
N SER A 92 37.25 -26.86 -45.39
CA SER A 92 38.47 -27.70 -45.30
C SER A 92 38.90 -28.00 -43.84
N GLN A 93 40.17 -28.39 -43.63
CA GLN A 93 40.97 -28.60 -42.40
C GLN A 93 41.12 -27.34 -41.49
N GLU A 94 41.62 -27.38 -40.25
CA GLU A 94 42.24 -28.44 -39.40
C GLU A 94 41.92 -28.11 -37.89
N ASP A 95 41.44 -29.06 -37.07
CA ASP A 95 42.18 -29.88 -36.06
C ASP A 95 42.52 -29.15 -34.71
N LEU A 96 42.47 -29.77 -33.52
CA LEU A 96 42.15 -31.16 -33.10
C LEU A 96 41.67 -31.20 -31.62
N GLY A 97 40.90 -32.22 -31.22
CA GLY A 97 40.50 -32.42 -29.81
C GLY A 97 39.42 -33.49 -29.54
N TRP A 98 39.79 -34.78 -29.54
CA TRP A 98 38.93 -35.93 -29.15
C TRP A 98 39.10 -36.23 -27.63
N SER A 99 38.28 -36.98 -26.89
CA SER A 99 37.41 -38.18 -27.12
C SER A 99 36.21 -38.15 -26.11
N LEU A 100 35.03 -38.79 -26.26
CA LEU A 100 34.64 -40.20 -26.51
C LEU A 100 35.15 -41.20 -25.42
N SER A 101 34.43 -42.24 -24.97
CA SER A 101 33.05 -42.78 -25.16
C SER A 101 32.64 -43.51 -23.83
N SER A 102 31.61 -44.34 -23.59
CA SER A 102 30.51 -45.08 -24.30
C SER A 102 29.44 -45.46 -23.21
N SER A 103 28.41 -46.33 -23.31
CA SER A 103 27.86 -47.28 -24.32
C SER A 103 26.38 -47.60 -23.98
N ASP A 104 25.64 -48.22 -24.91
CA ASP A 104 24.28 -48.79 -24.74
C ASP A 104 24.30 -50.33 -24.54
N GLU A 105 23.12 -50.95 -24.36
CA GLU A 105 22.74 -52.28 -24.90
C GLU A 105 21.19 -52.41 -25.01
N GLU A 106 20.68 -53.24 -25.94
CA GLU A 106 19.25 -53.33 -26.33
C GLU A 106 18.53 -54.63 -25.88
N SER A 107 17.19 -54.69 -26.00
CA SER A 107 16.51 -55.77 -26.77
C SER A 107 14.98 -55.66 -26.92
N HIS A 108 14.50 -56.01 -28.12
CA HIS A 108 13.12 -56.38 -28.46
C HIS A 108 13.16 -57.67 -29.32
N PRO A 109 12.03 -58.39 -29.60
CA PRO A 109 11.37 -58.17 -30.90
C PRO A 109 9.88 -58.61 -31.08
N LYS A 110 9.27 -58.11 -32.19
CA LYS A 110 8.09 -58.60 -32.97
C LYS A 110 6.65 -58.25 -32.52
N GLY A 111 5.86 -57.74 -33.49
CA GLY A 111 4.38 -57.63 -33.49
C GLY A 111 3.71 -58.74 -34.33
N PRO A 112 2.52 -58.57 -34.97
CA PRO A 112 2.05 -57.33 -35.66
C PRO A 112 0.52 -56.99 -35.61
N SER A 113 0.13 -55.80 -36.12
CA SER A 113 -1.18 -55.38 -36.75
C SER A 113 -2.55 -55.72 -36.09
N ARG A 114 -3.63 -54.92 -36.18
CA ARG A 114 -3.97 -53.68 -36.94
C ARG A 114 -5.13 -52.90 -36.24
N HIS A 115 -5.37 -51.65 -36.64
CA HIS A 115 -6.40 -50.72 -36.10
C HIS A 115 -7.86 -51.04 -36.51
N PRO A 116 -8.90 -50.24 -36.16
CA PRO A 116 -9.05 -49.17 -35.14
C PRO A 116 -10.30 -49.33 -34.23
N VAL A 117 -10.59 -48.34 -33.36
CA VAL A 117 -11.94 -48.14 -32.77
C VAL A 117 -12.40 -46.70 -32.99
N LYS A 118 -13.69 -46.52 -33.32
CA LYS A 118 -14.42 -45.25 -33.36
C LYS A 118 -15.86 -45.48 -32.88
N GLU A 119 -16.60 -44.42 -32.59
CA GLU A 119 -17.92 -44.46 -31.95
C GLU A 119 -19.03 -45.11 -32.83
N GLU A 120 -20.00 -45.82 -32.23
CA GLU A 120 -21.40 -45.34 -32.13
C GLU A 120 -22.37 -46.31 -31.38
N ARG A 121 -23.33 -45.69 -30.67
CA ARG A 121 -24.75 -46.06 -30.38
C ARG A 121 -25.20 -47.48 -29.93
N CYS A 122 -26.20 -47.45 -29.03
CA CYS A 122 -27.01 -48.60 -28.61
C CYS A 122 -28.27 -48.82 -29.49
N PRO A 123 -28.86 -50.03 -29.52
CA PRO A 123 -30.20 -50.29 -30.03
C PRO A 123 -31.26 -50.51 -28.92
N SER A 124 -32.50 -50.13 -29.23
CA SER A 124 -33.76 -50.51 -28.57
C SER A 124 -34.52 -51.51 -29.49
N PRO A 125 -35.85 -51.78 -29.45
CA PRO A 125 -36.93 -51.39 -28.52
C PRO A 125 -37.92 -52.53 -28.13
N LYS A 126 -38.96 -52.21 -27.34
CA LYS A 126 -40.39 -52.42 -27.69
C LYS A 126 -41.35 -51.74 -26.69
N GLU A 127 -42.56 -51.46 -27.16
CA GLU A 127 -43.67 -50.73 -26.50
C GLU A 127 -45.00 -51.45 -26.87
N PRO A 128 -46.19 -51.18 -26.27
CA PRO A 128 -46.95 -49.94 -26.62
C PRO A 128 -47.94 -49.35 -25.58
N SER A 129 -48.19 -48.03 -25.65
CA SER A 129 -49.50 -47.33 -25.38
C SER A 129 -50.12 -47.36 -23.94
N GLU A 130 -51.00 -46.45 -23.49
CA GLU A 130 -51.86 -45.41 -24.12
C GLU A 130 -51.76 -43.99 -23.46
N HIS A 131 -52.54 -43.02 -23.95
CA HIS A 131 -52.53 -41.58 -23.62
C HIS A 131 -53.45 -41.15 -22.42
N ARG A 132 -53.12 -40.02 -21.75
CA ARG A 132 -53.79 -38.71 -21.99
C ARG A 132 -53.31 -37.49 -21.18
N THR A 133 -53.22 -36.36 -21.92
CA THR A 133 -53.35 -34.93 -21.51
C THR A 133 -52.30 -34.26 -20.60
N ARG A 134 -52.14 -32.95 -20.82
CA ARG A 134 -51.18 -32.03 -20.20
C ARG A 134 -51.79 -31.35 -18.97
N ASP A 135 -50.94 -30.80 -18.10
CA ASP A 135 -51.08 -29.37 -17.76
C ASP A 135 -49.71 -28.70 -17.50
N ASN A 136 -49.64 -27.37 -17.51
CA ASN A 136 -48.39 -26.60 -17.46
C ASN A 136 -48.18 -25.88 -16.12
N GLN A 137 -47.06 -26.13 -15.43
CA GLN A 137 -46.47 -25.17 -14.48
C GLN A 137 -44.93 -25.16 -14.60
N PRO A 138 -44.27 -23.99 -14.57
CA PRO A 138 -42.81 -23.91 -14.46
C PRO A 138 -42.36 -24.18 -13.01
N PRO A 139 -41.17 -24.78 -12.81
CA PRO A 139 -40.65 -25.03 -11.47
C PRO A 139 -40.32 -23.72 -10.74
N ILE A 140 -40.77 -23.62 -9.49
CA ILE A 140 -40.44 -22.51 -8.60
C ILE A 140 -38.97 -22.65 -8.19
N PHE A 141 -38.13 -21.67 -8.54
CA PHE A 141 -36.80 -21.53 -7.95
C PHE A 141 -36.95 -21.21 -6.45
N PRO A 142 -36.29 -21.95 -5.54
CA PRO A 142 -36.12 -21.51 -4.17
C PRO A 142 -35.43 -20.13 -4.18
N LYS A 143 -36.01 -19.16 -3.49
CA LYS A 143 -35.26 -17.95 -3.13
C LYS A 143 -34.14 -18.42 -2.21
N THR A 144 -32.90 -17.97 -2.46
CA THR A 144 -31.89 -17.97 -1.41
C THR A 144 -32.41 -17.13 -0.27
N GLU A 145 -32.53 -17.73 0.91
CA GLU A 145 -32.75 -17.01 2.15
C GLU A 145 -31.53 -16.09 2.34
N GLU A 146 -31.77 -14.79 2.48
CA GLU A 146 -30.75 -13.87 2.96
C GLU A 146 -30.70 -14.07 4.48
N ASP A 147 -29.53 -14.43 5.03
CA ASP A 147 -29.35 -14.64 6.47
C ASP A 147 -29.65 -13.33 7.23
N ASP A 148 -30.88 -13.18 7.71
CA ASP A 148 -31.38 -11.98 8.41
C ASP A 148 -30.91 -11.97 9.88
N VAL A 149 -29.57 -11.88 10.04
CA VAL A 149 -28.90 -11.80 11.33
C VAL A 149 -29.40 -10.57 12.07
N THR A 150 -29.97 -10.76 13.26
CA THR A 150 -30.60 -9.66 13.99
C THR A 150 -29.58 -8.62 14.45
N PHE A 151 -30.05 -7.38 14.66
CA PHE A 151 -29.21 -6.27 15.10
C PHE A 151 -28.44 -6.60 16.40
N ASP A 152 -29.10 -7.26 17.34
CA ASP A 152 -28.51 -7.63 18.63
C ASP A 152 -27.47 -8.75 18.49
N GLU A 153 -27.73 -9.80 17.71
CA GLU A 153 -26.74 -10.85 17.41
C GLU A 153 -25.51 -10.29 16.68
N ALA A 154 -25.73 -9.34 15.76
CA ALA A 154 -24.65 -8.64 15.08
C ALA A 154 -23.83 -7.78 16.07
N GLN A 155 -24.49 -7.07 17.01
CA GLN A 155 -23.82 -6.26 18.02
C GLN A 155 -23.02 -7.12 19.01
N GLU A 156 -23.57 -8.23 19.51
CA GLU A 156 -22.84 -9.18 20.36
C GLU A 156 -21.63 -9.77 19.63
N SER A 157 -21.77 -10.15 18.36
CA SER A 157 -20.68 -10.63 17.53
C SER A 157 -19.56 -9.58 17.36
N TRP A 158 -19.91 -8.30 17.18
CA TRP A 158 -18.91 -7.22 17.13
C TRP A 158 -18.24 -6.96 18.47
N ASN A 159 -19.00 -6.91 19.57
CA ASN A 159 -18.44 -6.74 20.91
C ASN A 159 -17.44 -7.87 21.22
N LEU A 160 -17.81 -9.12 20.92
CA LEU A 160 -16.94 -10.30 21.08
C LEU A 160 -15.70 -10.29 20.17
N LEU A 161 -15.75 -9.65 18.99
CA LEU A 161 -14.58 -9.47 18.13
C LEU A 161 -13.64 -8.37 18.66
N ASP A 162 -14.22 -7.27 19.15
CA ASP A 162 -13.49 -6.07 19.59
C ASP A 162 -12.86 -6.24 20.99
N GLU A 163 -13.48 -7.04 21.87
CA GLU A 163 -12.89 -7.49 23.15
C GLU A 163 -11.74 -8.49 22.94
N LYS A 164 -11.84 -9.39 21.96
CA LYS A 164 -10.81 -10.41 21.68
C LYS A 164 -9.60 -9.84 20.93
N ASN A 165 -9.78 -8.80 20.11
CA ASN A 165 -8.71 -8.16 19.37
C ASN A 165 -8.11 -6.96 20.12
N LEU A 166 -7.28 -7.22 21.14
CA LEU A 166 -6.56 -6.21 21.94
C LEU A 166 -5.82 -5.15 21.09
N PHE A 167 -5.34 -5.54 19.90
CA PHE A 167 -4.61 -4.64 18.99
C PHE A 167 -5.51 -3.87 18.03
N ARG A 168 -6.80 -4.24 17.92
CA ARG A 168 -7.80 -3.64 17.02
C ARG A 168 -7.30 -3.51 15.57
N PHE A 169 -6.49 -4.49 15.16
CA PHE A 169 -5.89 -4.60 13.84
C PHE A 169 -6.61 -5.68 13.04
N TYR A 170 -7.11 -5.32 11.87
CA TYR A 170 -8.03 -6.11 11.07
C TYR A 170 -7.59 -6.14 9.60
N LEU A 171 -7.97 -7.20 8.88
CA LEU A 171 -7.84 -7.29 7.42
C LEU A 171 -9.12 -6.88 6.72
N THR A 172 -9.01 -6.52 5.43
CA THR A 172 -10.19 -6.46 4.56
C THR A 172 -10.81 -7.84 4.32
N LYS A 173 -12.15 -7.88 4.23
CA LYS A 173 -12.87 -9.02 3.62
C LYS A 173 -12.40 -9.19 2.16
N VAL A 174 -12.21 -10.43 1.72
CA VAL A 174 -11.69 -10.80 0.39
C VAL A 174 -12.68 -11.74 -0.30
N SER A 175 -13.11 -11.41 -1.53
CA SER A 175 -14.04 -12.21 -2.31
C SER A 175 -13.35 -13.39 -3.01
N GLY A 176 -13.88 -14.60 -2.84
CA GLY A 176 -13.37 -15.82 -3.49
C GLY A 176 -12.36 -16.63 -2.66
N ILE A 177 -12.18 -16.32 -1.38
CA ILE A 177 -11.48 -17.19 -0.41
C ILE A 177 -12.47 -17.83 0.57
N LEU A 178 -12.06 -18.92 1.24
CA LEU A 178 -12.94 -19.66 2.16
C LEU A 178 -13.45 -18.76 3.31
N PRO A 179 -14.74 -18.87 3.72
CA PRO A 179 -15.34 -17.98 4.72
C PRO A 179 -14.57 -17.86 6.03
N LYS A 180 -13.91 -18.93 6.49
CA LYS A 180 -13.05 -18.94 7.69
C LYS A 180 -11.98 -17.83 7.68
N TYR A 181 -11.46 -17.45 6.51
CA TYR A 181 -10.45 -16.39 6.37
C TYR A 181 -11.04 -14.98 6.33
N ASN A 182 -12.36 -14.85 6.21
CA ASN A 182 -13.10 -13.59 6.35
C ASN A 182 -13.76 -13.45 7.74
N SER A 183 -13.71 -14.48 8.58
CA SER A 183 -14.09 -14.38 10.00
C SER A 183 -13.18 -13.36 10.69
N GLY A 184 -13.77 -12.33 11.31
CA GLY A 184 -13.02 -11.20 11.88
C GLY A 184 -12.38 -10.23 10.88
N ALA A 185 -12.65 -10.36 9.57
CA ALA A 185 -12.23 -9.38 8.57
C ALA A 185 -13.31 -8.32 8.35
N LEU A 186 -12.93 -7.09 8.01
CA LEU A 186 -13.82 -5.93 7.84
C LEU A 186 -13.97 -5.53 6.37
N HIS A 187 -15.19 -5.20 5.95
CA HIS A 187 -15.47 -4.40 4.76
C HIS A 187 -15.85 -2.98 5.18
N ILE A 188 -15.70 -2.01 4.28
CA ILE A 188 -16.01 -0.60 4.56
C ILE A 188 -17.46 -0.38 5.04
N LYS A 189 -18.41 -1.22 4.60
CA LYS A 189 -19.80 -1.22 5.12
C LYS A 189 -19.89 -1.58 6.60
N ASP A 190 -19.03 -2.48 7.10
CA ASP A 190 -19.04 -2.86 8.51
C ASP A 190 -18.54 -1.68 9.37
N ILE A 191 -17.47 -1.00 8.92
CA ILE A 191 -16.88 0.18 9.57
C ILE A 191 -17.85 1.37 9.62
N LEU A 192 -18.70 1.51 8.59
CA LEU A 192 -19.70 2.58 8.47
C LEU A 192 -21.09 2.16 8.98
N SER A 193 -21.22 0.97 9.58
CA SER A 193 -22.48 0.43 10.12
C SER A 193 -23.00 1.26 11.31
N PRO A 194 -24.33 1.35 11.54
CA PRO A 194 -24.87 1.94 12.77
C PRO A 194 -24.37 1.26 14.05
N LEU A 195 -24.01 -0.03 13.97
CA LEU A 195 -23.38 -0.83 15.04
C LEU A 195 -22.05 -0.23 15.55
N PHE A 196 -21.43 0.69 14.80
CA PHE A 196 -20.19 1.38 15.19
C PHE A 196 -20.43 2.78 15.77
N GLY A 197 -21.67 3.28 15.75
CA GLY A 197 -22.13 4.58 16.27
C GLY A 197 -23.10 5.30 15.32
N THR A 198 -23.91 6.22 15.86
CA THR A 198 -24.90 7.01 15.13
C THR A 198 -24.24 8.19 14.41
N LEU A 199 -23.91 8.03 13.12
CA LEU A 199 -23.02 8.98 12.43
C LEU A 199 -23.61 10.40 12.32
N LEU A 200 -22.85 11.40 12.76
CA LEU A 200 -23.12 12.83 12.57
C LEU A 200 -22.37 13.43 11.38
N SER A 201 -21.09 13.09 11.22
CA SER A 201 -20.20 13.66 10.18
C SER A 201 -18.99 12.75 9.95
N SER A 202 -18.36 12.83 8.78
CA SER A 202 -17.12 12.08 8.51
C SER A 202 -16.09 12.86 7.68
N ALA A 203 -14.81 12.59 7.90
CA ALA A 203 -13.72 12.98 6.99
C ALA A 203 -13.02 11.74 6.45
N GLN A 204 -12.77 11.75 5.14
CA GLN A 204 -12.25 10.65 4.34
C GLN A 204 -10.96 11.10 3.66
N PHE A 205 -9.83 10.81 4.29
CA PHE A 205 -8.49 11.08 3.76
C PHE A 205 -8.11 9.94 2.83
N ASN A 206 -7.76 10.25 1.58
CA ASN A 206 -7.31 9.22 0.66
C ASN A 206 -6.45 9.75 -0.51
N TYR A 207 -5.88 8.81 -1.27
CA TYR A 207 -5.26 9.08 -2.58
C TYR A 207 -6.30 9.04 -3.71
N CYS A 208 -7.23 8.08 -3.69
CA CYS A 208 -8.18 7.89 -4.80
C CYS A 208 -9.61 7.57 -4.33
N PHE A 209 -10.59 8.13 -5.05
CA PHE A 209 -12.01 8.12 -4.70
C PHE A 209 -12.89 7.76 -5.92
N GLU A 210 -13.83 6.84 -5.72
CA GLU A 210 -14.99 6.61 -6.57
C GLU A 210 -16.23 7.04 -5.78
N VAL A 211 -16.59 8.33 -5.87
CA VAL A 211 -17.57 8.98 -5.00
C VAL A 211 -18.90 8.23 -4.93
N ASP A 212 -19.49 7.86 -6.07
CA ASP A 212 -20.76 7.12 -6.10
C ASP A 212 -20.65 5.74 -5.43
N TRP A 213 -19.49 5.08 -5.54
CA TRP A 213 -19.24 3.82 -4.83
C TRP A 213 -19.12 4.07 -3.33
N LEU A 214 -18.36 5.09 -2.91
CA LEU A 214 -18.17 5.46 -1.50
C LEU A 214 -19.50 5.78 -0.82
N VAL A 215 -20.35 6.62 -1.43
CA VAL A 215 -21.68 6.96 -0.88
C VAL A 215 -22.55 5.71 -0.75
N ARG A 216 -22.46 4.74 -1.67
CA ARG A 216 -23.16 3.44 -1.55
C ARG A 216 -22.64 2.53 -0.42
N GLN A 217 -21.51 2.84 0.22
CA GLN A 217 -21.00 2.10 1.38
C GLN A 217 -21.56 2.62 2.71
N TYR A 218 -22.02 3.87 2.77
CA TYR A 218 -22.75 4.38 3.92
C TYR A 218 -24.16 3.77 3.98
N PRO A 219 -24.70 3.51 5.19
CA PRO A 219 -26.12 3.25 5.42
C PRO A 219 -27.02 4.38 4.86
N LEU A 220 -28.29 4.06 4.55
CA LEU A 220 -29.22 4.99 3.89
C LEU A 220 -29.44 6.28 4.70
N GLU A 221 -29.63 6.11 6.00
CA GLU A 221 -29.75 7.09 7.07
C GLU A 221 -28.51 7.99 7.21
N PHE A 222 -27.33 7.50 6.83
CA PHE A 222 -26.06 8.23 6.95
C PHE A 222 -25.60 8.90 5.64
N ARG A 223 -26.13 8.49 4.47
CA ARG A 223 -25.72 9.00 3.14
C ARG A 223 -25.82 10.51 2.94
N LYS A 224 -26.67 11.21 3.71
CA LYS A 224 -26.85 12.67 3.67
C LYS A 224 -26.10 13.43 4.76
N LYS A 225 -25.43 12.74 5.69
CA LYS A 225 -24.58 13.38 6.72
C LYS A 225 -23.35 14.01 6.02
N PRO A 226 -22.72 15.07 6.57
CA PRO A 226 -21.55 15.69 5.93
C PRO A 226 -20.38 14.73 5.73
N ILE A 227 -19.73 14.81 4.56
CA ILE A 227 -18.53 14.04 4.22
C ILE A 227 -17.46 14.99 3.68
N LEU A 228 -16.28 15.03 4.31
CA LEU A 228 -15.13 15.80 3.85
C LEU A 228 -14.12 14.88 3.14
N LEU A 229 -13.94 15.03 1.82
CA LEU A 229 -12.92 14.29 1.06
C LEU A 229 -11.59 15.05 1.09
N VAL A 230 -10.56 14.47 1.71
CA VAL A 230 -9.21 15.07 1.80
C VAL A 230 -8.29 14.40 0.79
N HIS A 231 -7.83 15.18 -0.21
CA HIS A 231 -7.21 14.65 -1.42
C HIS A 231 -5.96 15.44 -1.86
N GLY A 232 -5.07 14.80 -2.63
CA GLY A 232 -3.87 15.43 -3.21
C GLY A 232 -4.03 15.95 -4.64
N ASP A 233 -5.12 15.59 -5.33
CA ASP A 233 -5.30 15.88 -6.75
C ASP A 233 -5.15 17.38 -7.11
N LYS A 234 -4.56 17.63 -8.28
CA LYS A 234 -4.33 18.96 -8.87
C LYS A 234 -4.93 19.05 -10.28
N ARG A 235 -5.04 20.27 -10.81
CA ARG A 235 -5.44 20.57 -12.20
C ARG A 235 -6.67 19.74 -12.65
N GLU A 236 -6.57 18.99 -13.75
CA GLU A 236 -7.65 18.24 -14.37
C GLU A 236 -8.11 17.05 -13.50
N ALA A 237 -7.24 16.52 -12.64
CA ALA A 237 -7.63 15.49 -11.67
C ALA A 237 -8.55 16.06 -10.59
N LYS A 238 -8.21 17.25 -10.05
CA LYS A 238 -9.07 17.98 -9.12
C LYS A 238 -10.42 18.31 -9.75
N ALA A 239 -10.43 18.81 -10.99
CA ALA A 239 -11.66 19.13 -11.70
C ALA A 239 -12.60 17.91 -11.81
N ARG A 240 -12.08 16.74 -12.19
CA ARG A 240 -12.84 15.48 -12.25
C ARG A 240 -13.34 15.00 -10.89
N LEU A 241 -12.60 15.24 -9.81
CA LEU A 241 -13.06 14.90 -8.45
C LEU A 241 -14.18 15.84 -7.98
N GLN A 242 -14.07 17.15 -8.27
CA GLN A 242 -15.13 18.12 -8.02
C GLN A 242 -16.41 17.81 -8.83
N GLU A 243 -16.26 17.44 -10.10
CA GLU A 243 -17.36 17.00 -10.97
C GLU A 243 -18.10 15.78 -10.40
N LYS A 244 -17.36 14.76 -9.93
CA LYS A 244 -17.93 13.57 -9.28
C LYS A 244 -18.56 13.83 -7.91
N ALA A 245 -18.10 14.85 -7.19
CA ALA A 245 -18.69 15.22 -5.90
C ALA A 245 -19.95 16.08 -6.06
N LYS A 246 -20.06 16.86 -7.16
CA LYS A 246 -21.16 17.79 -7.43
C LYS A 246 -22.59 17.23 -7.25
N PRO A 247 -22.92 15.95 -7.53
CA PRO A 247 -24.26 15.41 -7.29
C PRO A 247 -24.65 15.25 -5.81
N TYR A 248 -23.71 15.46 -4.88
CA TYR A 248 -23.89 15.21 -3.45
C TYR A 248 -23.60 16.49 -2.66
N GLU A 249 -24.65 17.26 -2.35
CA GLU A 249 -24.57 18.56 -1.68
C GLU A 249 -23.91 18.49 -0.28
N ASN A 250 -23.93 17.31 0.35
CA ASN A 250 -23.29 17.04 1.63
C ASN A 250 -21.77 16.69 1.53
N ILE A 251 -21.17 16.71 0.34
CA ILE A 251 -19.76 16.38 0.13
C ILE A 251 -18.90 17.64 -0.07
N SER A 252 -18.04 17.91 0.91
CA SER A 252 -17.00 18.94 0.87
C SER A 252 -15.65 18.36 0.44
N LEU A 253 -14.76 19.19 -0.12
CA LEU A 253 -13.42 18.78 -0.56
C LEU A 253 -12.33 19.64 0.09
N CYS A 254 -11.31 18.99 0.64
CA CYS A 254 -10.09 19.62 1.15
C CYS A 254 -8.88 19.17 0.32
N GLN A 255 -8.31 20.10 -0.44
CA GLN A 255 -7.09 19.84 -1.21
C GLN A 255 -5.85 20.02 -0.33
N ALA A 256 -5.09 18.94 -0.13
CA ALA A 256 -3.82 18.95 0.58
C ALA A 256 -2.71 19.68 -0.21
N LYS A 257 -1.85 20.43 0.47
CA LYS A 257 -0.77 21.21 -0.14
C LYS A 257 0.43 20.31 -0.44
N LEU A 258 0.80 20.19 -1.70
CA LEU A 258 1.87 19.31 -2.19
C LEU A 258 2.92 20.16 -2.92
N ASP A 259 3.53 21.08 -2.20
CA ASP A 259 4.32 22.16 -2.80
C ASP A 259 5.74 21.72 -3.18
N ILE A 260 6.19 20.57 -2.66
CA ILE A 260 7.38 19.87 -3.11
C ILE A 260 7.03 18.94 -4.30
N ALA A 261 7.81 19.04 -5.39
CA ALA A 261 7.59 18.26 -6.59
C ALA A 261 7.64 16.74 -6.32
N PHE A 262 6.82 15.98 -7.06
CA PHE A 262 6.63 14.53 -6.94
C PHE A 262 6.07 14.05 -5.58
N GLY A 263 5.53 14.97 -4.76
CA GLY A 263 4.75 14.63 -3.56
C GLY A 263 3.37 14.07 -3.86
N THR A 264 2.88 13.17 -3.00
CA THR A 264 1.54 12.57 -3.08
C THR A 264 0.77 12.72 -1.76
N HIS A 265 -0.55 12.93 -1.79
CA HIS A 265 -1.38 12.71 -0.60
C HIS A 265 -1.76 11.23 -0.57
N HIS A 266 -1.08 10.45 0.26
CA HIS A 266 -1.16 8.99 0.24
C HIS A 266 -1.69 8.39 1.55
N THR A 267 -1.79 9.19 2.62
CA THR A 267 -2.57 8.92 3.84
C THR A 267 -3.98 8.42 3.54
N LYS A 268 -4.40 7.42 4.33
CA LYS A 268 -5.69 6.74 4.22
C LYS A 268 -6.30 6.61 5.62
N MET A 269 -7.22 7.50 5.93
CA MET A 269 -7.77 7.66 7.27
C MET A 269 -9.25 8.08 7.22
N MET A 270 -10.05 7.53 8.11
CA MET A 270 -11.40 8.01 8.40
C MET A 270 -11.41 8.68 9.77
N LEU A 271 -12.00 9.88 9.86
CA LEU A 271 -12.49 10.44 11.11
C LEU A 271 -14.01 10.31 11.08
N LEU A 272 -14.58 9.63 12.07
CA LEU A 272 -16.01 9.32 12.14
C LEU A 272 -16.56 9.92 13.43
N LEU A 273 -17.33 11.01 13.31
CA LEU A 273 -18.00 11.65 14.43
C LEU A 273 -19.43 11.10 14.51
N TYR A 274 -19.78 10.59 15.69
CA TYR A 274 -21.09 10.04 16.01
C TYR A 274 -21.75 10.84 17.14
N GLU A 275 -22.97 10.46 17.53
CA GLU A 275 -23.66 11.05 18.69
C GLU A 275 -23.04 10.57 20.02
N GLU A 276 -22.50 9.36 20.04
CA GLU A 276 -21.90 8.69 21.20
C GLU A 276 -20.41 9.08 21.42
N GLY A 277 -19.73 9.59 20.38
CA GLY A 277 -18.31 9.95 20.44
C GLY A 277 -17.62 10.05 19.08
N LEU A 278 -16.30 9.86 19.07
CA LEU A 278 -15.44 9.95 17.89
C LEU A 278 -14.71 8.62 17.67
N ARG A 279 -14.47 8.23 16.42
CA ARG A 279 -13.58 7.11 16.06
C ARG A 279 -12.62 7.52 14.96
N VAL A 280 -11.40 7.00 15.05
CA VAL A 280 -10.32 7.17 14.06
C VAL A 280 -10.02 5.81 13.46
N VAL A 281 -9.96 5.74 12.12
CA VAL A 281 -9.65 4.52 11.38
C VAL A 281 -8.45 4.81 10.49
N ILE A 282 -7.33 4.13 10.66
CA ILE A 282 -6.13 4.30 9.82
C ILE A 282 -5.95 3.00 9.04
N HIS A 283 -5.97 3.08 7.72
CA HIS A 283 -6.08 1.90 6.85
C HIS A 283 -5.19 2.02 5.61
N THR A 284 -5.26 1.04 4.71
CA THR A 284 -4.37 0.96 3.53
C THR A 284 -5.11 0.97 2.18
N SER A 285 -6.42 0.75 2.19
CA SER A 285 -7.31 0.75 1.02
C SER A 285 -7.62 2.13 0.45
N ASN A 286 -7.60 2.27 -0.88
CA ASN A 286 -8.23 3.40 -1.56
C ASN A 286 -9.77 3.34 -1.44
N LEU A 287 -10.49 4.45 -1.66
CA LEU A 287 -11.96 4.47 -1.61
C LEU A 287 -12.56 4.19 -2.99
N ILE A 288 -12.26 2.97 -3.49
CA ILE A 288 -12.65 2.42 -4.79
C ILE A 288 -13.01 0.94 -4.63
N GLN A 289 -13.88 0.39 -5.48
CA GLN A 289 -14.36 -0.99 -5.30
C GLN A 289 -13.23 -2.03 -5.32
N ALA A 290 -12.27 -1.90 -6.25
CA ALA A 290 -11.20 -2.88 -6.45
C ALA A 290 -10.30 -3.07 -5.20
N ASP A 291 -10.11 -2.01 -4.41
CA ASP A 291 -9.26 -2.04 -3.23
C ASP A 291 -9.88 -2.75 -2.03
N TRP A 292 -11.20 -2.96 -2.03
CA TRP A 292 -11.95 -3.67 -0.98
C TRP A 292 -12.50 -5.03 -1.44
N HIS A 293 -12.11 -5.48 -2.64
CA HIS A 293 -12.66 -6.69 -3.27
C HIS A 293 -11.76 -7.92 -3.12
N GLN A 294 -10.52 -7.87 -3.63
CA GLN A 294 -9.63 -9.05 -3.73
C GLN A 294 -8.17 -8.77 -3.32
N LYS A 295 -7.93 -7.67 -2.60
CA LYS A 295 -6.61 -7.26 -2.11
C LYS A 295 -6.47 -7.50 -0.61
N THR A 296 -5.25 -7.79 -0.18
CA THR A 296 -4.89 -7.79 1.24
C THR A 296 -4.60 -6.35 1.67
N GLN A 297 -5.48 -5.77 2.49
CA GLN A 297 -5.36 -4.44 3.09
C GLN A 297 -5.47 -4.58 4.61
N GLY A 298 -4.66 -3.82 5.35
CA GLY A 298 -4.75 -3.67 6.80
C GLY A 298 -5.55 -2.43 7.21
N ILE A 299 -6.22 -2.54 8.35
CA ILE A 299 -7.05 -1.54 9.02
C ILE A 299 -6.66 -1.55 10.51
N TRP A 300 -6.38 -0.39 11.09
CA TRP A 300 -6.45 -0.18 12.54
C TRP A 300 -7.72 0.61 12.86
N LEU A 301 -8.45 0.14 13.87
CA LEU A 301 -9.67 0.74 14.38
C LEU A 301 -9.42 1.29 15.79
N SER A 302 -9.73 2.57 16.03
CA SER A 302 -9.67 3.09 17.41
C SER A 302 -10.79 2.53 18.30
N PRO A 303 -10.62 2.58 19.63
CA PRO A 303 -11.75 2.63 20.56
C PRO A 303 -12.76 3.72 20.16
N LEU A 304 -13.99 3.62 20.68
CA LEU A 304 -14.91 4.75 20.65
C LEU A 304 -14.43 5.77 21.69
N TYR A 305 -14.02 6.95 21.24
CA TYR A 305 -13.53 8.03 22.09
C TYR A 305 -14.71 8.86 22.59
N PRO A 306 -15.03 8.84 23.90
CA PRO A 306 -16.17 9.58 24.43
C PRO A 306 -15.89 11.08 24.38
N ARG A 307 -16.96 11.88 24.41
CA ARG A 307 -16.84 13.35 24.45
C ARG A 307 -16.46 13.83 25.85
N LEU A 308 -15.46 14.71 25.94
CA LEU A 308 -15.04 15.34 27.20
C LEU A 308 -16.15 16.27 27.75
N PRO A 309 -16.24 16.44 29.08
CA PRO A 309 -17.15 17.39 29.70
C PRO A 309 -16.96 18.82 29.21
N TYR A 310 -18.03 19.63 29.28
CA TYR A 310 -17.95 21.04 28.91
C TYR A 310 -17.06 21.81 29.90
N GLY A 311 -16.16 22.65 29.37
CA GLY A 311 -15.18 23.41 30.16
C GLY A 311 -13.88 22.67 30.49
N THR A 312 -13.76 21.38 30.16
CA THR A 312 -12.50 20.63 30.33
C THR A 312 -11.38 21.24 29.44
N PRO A 313 -10.15 21.42 29.96
CA PRO A 313 -9.03 21.95 29.17
C PRO A 313 -8.67 21.04 27.98
N SER A 314 -8.26 21.65 26.86
CA SER A 314 -7.92 20.95 25.61
C SER A 314 -6.73 19.98 25.70
N THR A 315 -5.97 20.02 26.80
CA THR A 315 -4.88 19.10 27.14
C THR A 315 -5.33 17.78 27.76
N HIS A 316 -6.60 17.63 28.14
CA HIS A 316 -7.12 16.40 28.74
C HIS A 316 -7.46 15.34 27.67
N GLY A 317 -7.57 14.09 28.11
CA GLY A 317 -7.89 12.96 27.23
C GLY A 317 -6.76 12.62 26.25
N GLU A 318 -5.51 12.76 26.68
CA GLU A 318 -4.31 12.33 25.96
C GLU A 318 -3.92 10.90 26.40
N SER A 319 -3.33 10.13 25.50
CA SER A 319 -2.87 8.76 25.78
C SER A 319 -1.44 8.71 26.31
N SER A 320 -1.07 7.57 26.92
CA SER A 320 0.33 7.21 27.20
C SER A 320 1.22 7.14 25.94
N THR A 321 0.62 7.20 24.74
CA THR A 321 1.30 7.20 23.45
C THR A 321 1.32 8.56 22.74
N ASN A 322 0.86 9.64 23.40
CA ASN A 322 0.78 11.00 22.86
C ASN A 322 -0.09 11.14 21.58
N PHE A 323 -0.99 10.18 21.34
CA PHE A 323 -1.68 10.04 20.05
C PHE A 323 -2.60 11.22 19.71
N LYS A 324 -3.22 11.87 20.70
CA LYS A 324 -4.12 13.01 20.47
C LYS A 324 -3.34 14.22 19.98
N SER A 325 -2.23 14.56 20.63
CA SER A 325 -1.34 15.65 20.27
C SER A 325 -0.61 15.38 18.95
N ASP A 326 -0.21 14.13 18.70
CA ASP A 326 0.37 13.71 17.41
C ASP A 326 -0.66 13.88 16.26
N LEU A 327 -1.90 13.42 16.44
CA LEU A 327 -2.95 13.52 15.43
C LEU A 327 -3.35 14.98 15.16
N ILE A 328 -3.45 15.80 16.21
CA ILE A 328 -3.68 17.25 16.07
C ILE A 328 -2.51 17.89 15.29
N SER A 329 -1.27 17.53 15.59
CA SER A 329 -0.09 18.05 14.89
C SER A 329 -0.06 17.64 13.41
N TYR A 330 -0.42 16.39 13.11
CA TYR A 330 -0.56 15.88 11.74
C TYR A 330 -1.65 16.63 10.95
N LEU A 331 -2.81 16.88 11.56
CA LEU A 331 -3.89 17.65 10.93
C LEU A 331 -3.51 19.13 10.74
N MET A 332 -2.82 19.74 11.72
CA MET A 332 -2.36 21.14 11.64
C MET A 332 -1.39 21.36 10.46
N ALA A 333 -0.56 20.37 10.13
CA ALA A 333 0.40 20.43 9.02
C ALA A 333 -0.22 20.57 7.62
N TYR A 334 -1.54 20.35 7.47
CA TYR A 334 -2.25 20.67 6.22
C TYR A 334 -2.48 22.17 6.04
N ASN A 335 -2.56 22.94 7.14
CA ASN A 335 -2.91 24.35 7.17
C ASN A 335 -4.14 24.66 6.28
N ALA A 336 -5.27 24.01 6.59
CA ALA A 336 -6.50 24.03 5.81
C ALA A 336 -7.74 24.22 6.73
N PRO A 337 -8.61 25.22 6.51
CA PRO A 337 -9.72 25.52 7.43
C PRO A 337 -10.68 24.35 7.72
N PRO A 338 -11.11 23.50 6.76
CA PRO A 338 -11.99 22.37 7.05
C PRO A 338 -11.37 21.35 8.02
N LEU A 339 -10.04 21.29 8.12
CA LEU A 339 -9.36 20.40 9.08
C LEU A 339 -9.18 21.04 10.46
N LYS A 340 -9.31 22.36 10.59
CA LYS A 340 -9.37 23.03 11.89
C LYS A 340 -10.64 22.65 12.65
N GLU A 341 -11.77 22.50 11.96
CA GLU A 341 -13.01 21.97 12.54
C GLU A 341 -12.80 20.55 13.10
N TRP A 342 -12.11 19.67 12.36
CA TRP A 342 -11.78 18.32 12.82
C TRP A 342 -10.77 18.29 13.97
N ILE A 343 -9.80 19.20 14.01
CA ILE A 343 -8.92 19.41 15.18
C ILE A 343 -9.75 19.83 16.40
N ASP A 344 -10.71 20.74 16.23
CA ASP A 344 -11.58 21.21 17.31
C ASP A 344 -12.60 20.15 17.74
N ILE A 345 -12.86 19.13 16.90
CA ILE A 345 -13.59 17.91 17.28
C ILE A 345 -12.68 16.98 18.08
N VAL A 346 -11.47 16.66 17.60
CA VAL A 346 -10.50 15.79 18.30
C VAL A 346 -10.14 16.36 19.69
N GLN A 347 -9.97 17.68 19.82
CA GLN A 347 -9.70 18.33 21.11
C GLN A 347 -10.81 18.09 22.15
N LYS A 348 -12.07 17.94 21.72
CA LYS A 348 -13.26 17.75 22.59
C LYS A 348 -13.56 16.29 22.93
N HIS A 349 -12.74 15.33 22.50
CA HIS A 349 -12.92 13.91 22.80
C HIS A 349 -11.76 13.36 23.63
N ASP A 350 -12.03 12.29 24.38
CA ASP A 350 -11.05 11.59 25.20
C ASP A 350 -10.41 10.45 24.41
N LEU A 351 -9.12 10.60 24.09
CA LEU A 351 -8.33 9.64 23.33
C LEU A 351 -7.36 8.84 24.23
N SER A 352 -7.49 8.94 25.56
CA SER A 352 -6.57 8.34 26.53
C SER A 352 -6.44 6.82 26.44
N GLU A 353 -7.49 6.11 25.98
CA GLU A 353 -7.48 4.66 25.72
C GLU A 353 -6.68 4.23 24.48
N THR A 354 -6.01 5.15 23.79
CA THR A 354 -5.12 4.78 22.68
C THR A 354 -3.87 4.05 23.19
N ARG A 355 -3.51 2.92 22.55
CA ARG A 355 -2.33 2.09 22.87
C ARG A 355 -1.34 1.96 21.71
N VAL A 356 -1.48 2.79 20.68
CA VAL A 356 -0.57 2.85 19.53
C VAL A 356 0.03 4.24 19.37
N TYR A 357 1.25 4.32 18.85
CA TYR A 357 1.91 5.59 18.53
C TYR A 357 1.64 5.98 17.07
N LEU A 358 1.45 7.27 16.80
CA LEU A 358 1.21 7.76 15.44
C LEU A 358 2.54 8.00 14.72
N ILE A 359 2.64 7.51 13.48
CA ILE A 359 3.74 7.83 12.57
C ILE A 359 3.16 8.49 11.33
N GLY A 360 3.29 9.81 11.27
CA GLY A 360 2.97 10.60 10.10
C GLY A 360 4.21 10.92 9.26
N SER A 361 3.95 11.24 7.99
CA SER A 361 4.85 12.00 7.12
C SER A 361 4.07 13.17 6.57
N THR A 362 4.69 14.35 6.49
CA THR A 362 4.08 15.55 5.88
C THR A 362 5.08 16.21 4.94
N PRO A 363 4.65 16.82 3.81
CA PRO A 363 5.58 17.44 2.86
C PRO A 363 6.32 18.61 3.50
N GLY A 364 7.65 18.58 3.51
CA GLY A 364 8.43 19.63 4.17
C GLY A 364 9.94 19.38 4.19
N ARG A 365 10.63 20.29 4.87
CA ARG A 365 12.07 20.25 5.14
C ARG A 365 12.29 20.58 6.61
N PHE A 366 12.62 19.57 7.40
CA PHE A 366 12.62 19.63 8.85
C PHE A 366 14.05 19.62 9.39
N GLN A 367 14.34 20.47 10.37
CA GLN A 367 15.68 20.73 10.90
C GLN A 367 15.65 20.80 12.44
N GLY A 368 16.81 20.57 13.07
CA GLY A 368 16.92 20.58 14.53
C GLY A 368 15.96 19.58 15.17
N LYS A 369 15.29 19.96 16.27
CA LYS A 369 14.31 19.10 16.96
C LYS A 369 13.19 18.56 16.06
N HIS A 370 12.79 19.31 15.03
CA HIS A 370 11.69 18.96 14.14
C HIS A 370 12.04 17.83 13.15
N ILE A 371 13.32 17.47 13.04
CA ILE A 371 13.75 16.33 12.21
C ILE A 371 13.12 15.01 12.69
N GLU A 372 12.77 14.90 13.98
CA GLU A 372 12.17 13.71 14.60
C GLU A 372 10.63 13.73 14.65
N ASP A 373 9.97 14.75 14.10
CA ASP A 373 8.51 14.85 14.10
C ASP A 373 7.86 13.90 13.09
N TRP A 374 8.56 13.55 12.00
CA TRP A 374 7.99 12.86 10.83
C TRP A 374 8.86 11.71 10.29
N GLY A 375 8.24 10.85 9.47
CA GLY A 375 8.93 9.88 8.62
C GLY A 375 9.78 8.85 9.39
N HIS A 376 10.92 8.46 8.83
CA HIS A 376 11.76 7.41 9.43
C HIS A 376 12.46 7.87 10.71
N PHE A 377 12.66 9.19 10.89
CA PHE A 377 13.16 9.75 12.15
C PHE A 377 12.09 9.73 13.26
N ARG A 378 10.79 9.93 12.95
CA ARG A 378 9.71 9.70 13.95
C ARG A 378 9.69 8.27 14.45
N LEU A 379 9.83 7.30 13.55
CA LEU A 379 10.00 5.89 13.93
C LEU A 379 11.26 5.69 14.80
N ARG A 380 12.41 6.22 14.36
CA ARG A 380 13.68 6.14 15.10
C ARG A 380 13.57 6.64 16.54
N LYS A 381 12.91 7.78 16.73
CA LYS A 381 12.64 8.40 18.04
C LYS A 381 11.78 7.51 18.91
N LEU A 382 10.62 7.07 18.40
CA LEU A 382 9.71 6.20 19.15
C LEU A 382 10.38 4.89 19.57
N LEU A 383 11.19 4.28 18.69
CA LEU A 383 11.96 3.08 19.02
C LEU A 383 13.04 3.34 20.08
N LYS A 384 13.73 4.49 20.02
CA LYS A 384 14.74 4.91 21.00
C LYS A 384 14.14 5.20 22.39
N GLU A 385 12.95 5.82 22.43
CA GLU A 385 12.33 6.31 23.66
C GLU A 385 11.43 5.29 24.37
N HIS A 386 10.77 4.39 23.62
CA HIS A 386 9.73 3.51 24.15
C HIS A 386 10.01 2.01 23.97
N THR A 387 11.23 1.62 23.59
CA THR A 387 11.68 0.21 23.63
C THR A 387 12.95 0.04 24.45
N SER A 388 13.36 -1.20 24.74
CA SER A 388 14.60 -1.50 25.44
C SER A 388 15.30 -2.64 24.71
N LEU A 389 16.60 -2.47 24.43
CA LEU A 389 17.37 -3.48 23.71
C LEU A 389 17.72 -4.65 24.63
N LEU A 390 17.06 -5.78 24.44
CA LEU A 390 17.54 -7.04 25.00
C LEU A 390 18.76 -7.54 24.21
N PRO A 391 19.75 -8.22 24.81
CA PRO A 391 20.91 -8.74 24.08
C PRO A 391 20.52 -9.65 22.90
N GLU A 392 19.48 -10.47 23.07
CA GLU A 392 18.94 -11.33 22.00
C GLU A 392 18.44 -10.53 20.78
N GLN A 393 18.01 -9.27 20.95
CA GLN A 393 17.39 -8.45 19.91
C GLN A 393 18.37 -7.74 18.98
N GLN A 394 19.68 -7.83 19.22
CA GLN A 394 20.67 -7.13 18.38
C GLN A 394 20.67 -7.64 16.94
N SER A 395 20.58 -8.96 16.74
CA SER A 395 20.62 -9.63 15.42
C SER A 395 19.25 -9.84 14.76
N TRP A 396 18.15 -9.49 15.44
CA TRP A 396 16.78 -9.72 14.97
C TRP A 396 16.55 -9.13 13.57
N PRO A 397 16.03 -9.87 12.57
CA PRO A 397 15.72 -9.32 11.25
C PRO A 397 14.74 -8.13 11.28
N ILE A 398 14.94 -7.19 10.34
CA ILE A 398 13.93 -6.23 9.91
C ILE A 398 13.19 -6.83 8.72
N VAL A 399 11.87 -6.67 8.68
CA VAL A 399 11.09 -6.93 7.47
C VAL A 399 10.29 -5.70 7.09
N GLY A 400 10.35 -5.32 5.81
CA GLY A 400 9.51 -4.32 5.20
C GLY A 400 8.69 -4.92 4.06
N GLN A 401 7.38 -4.74 4.08
CA GLN A 401 6.44 -5.21 3.08
C GLN A 401 5.68 -4.00 2.52
N PHE A 402 5.57 -3.90 1.20
CA PHE A 402 4.99 -2.71 0.54
C PHE A 402 4.38 -3.04 -0.82
N SER A 403 3.66 -2.09 -1.40
CA SER A 403 2.98 -2.22 -2.69
C SER A 403 3.59 -1.35 -3.80
N SER A 404 4.67 -0.62 -3.53
CA SER A 404 5.37 0.25 -4.48
C SER A 404 6.79 0.53 -4.01
N ILE A 405 7.68 0.84 -4.95
CA ILE A 405 9.11 1.08 -4.74
C ILE A 405 9.50 2.38 -5.46
N GLY A 406 10.13 3.31 -4.73
CA GLY A 406 10.70 4.53 -5.30
C GLY A 406 12.15 4.36 -5.77
N SER A 407 12.72 5.43 -6.34
CA SER A 407 14.16 5.51 -6.60
C SER A 407 14.92 5.66 -5.28
N LEU A 408 15.74 4.66 -4.93
CA LEU A 408 16.46 4.58 -3.66
C LEU A 408 17.91 5.07 -3.80
N GLY A 409 18.59 4.67 -4.87
CA GLY A 409 19.97 5.10 -5.17
C GLY A 409 20.70 4.12 -6.08
N ALA A 410 21.94 4.47 -6.46
CA ALA A 410 22.81 3.61 -7.27
C ALA A 410 23.27 2.34 -6.54
N ASP A 411 23.27 2.37 -5.20
CA ASP A 411 23.65 1.28 -4.30
C ASP A 411 22.94 1.43 -2.94
N GLU A 412 23.05 0.41 -2.09
CA GLU A 412 22.38 0.34 -0.78
C GLU A 412 22.81 1.43 0.22
N SER A 413 24.05 1.93 0.11
CA SER A 413 24.61 2.94 1.01
C SER A 413 24.06 4.35 0.76
N LYS A 414 23.34 4.57 -0.35
CA LYS A 414 22.78 5.87 -0.71
C LYS A 414 21.50 6.28 0.01
N TRP A 415 20.83 5.34 0.70
CA TRP A 415 19.66 5.62 1.56
C TRP A 415 19.20 4.38 2.34
N LEU A 416 19.10 3.22 1.68
CA LEU A 416 18.41 2.04 2.22
C LEU A 416 19.10 1.52 3.48
N CYS A 417 20.42 1.26 3.41
CA CYS A 417 21.18 0.71 4.52
C CYS A 417 21.74 1.78 5.47
N SER A 418 21.84 3.05 5.02
CA SER A 418 22.51 4.16 5.72
C SER A 418 21.60 5.12 6.47
N GLU A 419 20.34 5.27 6.04
CA GLU A 419 19.36 6.16 6.68
C GLU A 419 18.13 5.39 7.15
N PHE A 420 17.54 4.60 6.25
CA PHE A 420 16.28 3.89 6.49
C PHE A 420 16.47 2.70 7.45
N LYS A 421 17.30 1.71 7.07
CA LYS A 421 17.69 0.58 7.94
C LYS A 421 18.25 1.09 9.28
N ASP A 422 19.13 2.10 9.22
CA ASP A 422 19.78 2.73 10.38
C ASP A 422 18.79 3.40 11.36
N SER A 423 17.54 3.63 10.93
CA SER A 423 16.42 4.08 11.76
C SER A 423 15.57 2.93 12.30
N LEU A 424 15.37 1.86 11.52
CA LEU A 424 14.60 0.66 11.89
C LEU A 424 15.36 -0.33 12.79
N VAL A 425 16.71 -0.28 12.82
CA VAL A 425 17.54 -1.13 13.72
C VAL A 425 17.54 -0.68 15.18
N ILE A 426 17.16 0.57 15.45
CA ILE A 426 17.23 1.17 16.79
C ILE A 426 16.25 0.48 17.74
N LEU A 427 16.72 0.20 18.96
CA LEU A 427 15.91 -0.20 20.11
C LEU A 427 16.53 0.44 21.36
N GLY A 428 15.76 1.22 22.11
CA GLY A 428 16.21 1.91 23.32
C GLY A 428 17.32 2.95 23.14
N ASN A 429 17.86 3.41 24.27
CA ASN A 429 18.75 4.58 24.38
C ASN A 429 20.26 4.25 24.46
N HIS A 430 20.66 3.02 24.13
CA HIS A 430 22.09 2.66 24.12
C HIS A 430 22.81 3.25 22.90
N GLY A 431 24.10 3.56 23.05
CA GLY A 431 24.92 4.13 21.97
C GLY A 431 25.06 3.21 20.75
N LYS A 432 25.68 3.72 19.67
CA LYS A 432 25.92 2.95 18.43
C LYS A 432 26.78 1.71 18.68
N ASN A 433 26.14 0.58 18.99
CA ASN A 433 26.80 -0.72 19.14
C ASN A 433 27.21 -1.23 17.75
N GLN A 434 28.47 -1.64 17.62
CA GLN A 434 29.09 -2.00 16.32
C GLN A 434 28.35 -3.13 15.56
N GLY A 435 27.55 -3.96 16.25
CA GLY A 435 26.74 -5.02 15.64
C GLY A 435 25.52 -4.56 14.83
N GLN A 436 25.10 -3.29 14.90
CA GLN A 436 23.86 -2.81 14.25
C GLN A 436 23.86 -2.97 12.71
N HIS A 437 25.03 -2.94 12.05
CA HIS A 437 25.12 -3.09 10.60
C HIS A 437 24.73 -4.50 10.09
N ASN A 438 24.97 -5.54 10.90
CA ASN A 438 24.77 -6.95 10.52
C ASN A 438 23.31 -7.43 10.62
N VAL A 439 22.37 -6.55 10.98
CA VAL A 439 20.94 -6.89 11.02
C VAL A 439 20.45 -7.31 9.62
N PRO A 440 19.82 -8.49 9.45
CA PRO A 440 19.21 -8.88 8.19
C PRO A 440 18.04 -7.96 7.82
N LEU A 441 17.86 -7.71 6.53
CA LEU A 441 16.75 -6.93 5.98
C LEU A 441 16.06 -7.76 4.91
N HIS A 442 14.78 -8.08 5.13
CA HIS A 442 13.95 -8.78 4.15
C HIS A 442 12.92 -7.81 3.59
N LEU A 443 12.75 -7.78 2.26
CA LEU A 443 11.82 -6.87 1.59
C LEU A 443 10.76 -7.69 0.85
N ILE A 444 9.52 -7.69 1.31
CA ILE A 444 8.43 -8.46 0.69
C ILE A 444 7.74 -7.61 -0.38
N TYR A 445 7.81 -8.07 -1.64
CA TYR A 445 7.16 -7.46 -2.78
C TYR A 445 6.68 -8.54 -3.76
N PRO A 446 5.45 -8.46 -4.33
CA PRO A 446 4.93 -9.52 -5.19
C PRO A 446 5.79 -9.76 -6.44
N THR A 447 6.14 -11.02 -6.67
CA THR A 447 6.77 -11.46 -7.93
C THR A 447 5.79 -11.41 -9.10
N VAL A 448 6.30 -11.48 -10.34
CA VAL A 448 5.47 -11.64 -11.54
C VAL A 448 4.53 -12.85 -11.40
N GLU A 449 5.02 -13.94 -10.80
CA GLU A 449 4.25 -15.16 -10.56
C GLU A 449 3.20 -15.02 -9.46
N ASN A 450 3.47 -14.26 -8.39
CA ASN A 450 2.44 -13.91 -7.41
C ASN A 450 1.26 -13.17 -8.08
N VAL A 451 1.57 -12.20 -8.94
CA VAL A 451 0.57 -11.40 -9.65
C VAL A 451 -0.16 -12.24 -10.71
N ARG A 452 0.55 -13.07 -11.49
CA ARG A 452 -0.01 -13.95 -12.51
C ARG A 452 -1.02 -14.96 -11.93
N ASN A 453 -0.72 -15.51 -10.76
CA ASN A 453 -1.58 -16.48 -10.07
C ASN A 453 -2.49 -15.83 -9.00
N SER A 454 -2.66 -14.50 -9.02
CA SER A 454 -3.55 -13.80 -8.10
C SER A 454 -5.02 -13.91 -8.49
N LEU A 455 -5.93 -13.65 -7.54
CA LEU A 455 -7.39 -13.64 -7.75
C LEU A 455 -7.83 -12.65 -8.85
N GLU A 456 -7.13 -11.52 -8.98
CA GLU A 456 -7.39 -10.52 -10.03
C GLU A 456 -6.58 -10.79 -11.33
N GLY A 457 -5.58 -11.68 -11.28
CA GLY A 457 -4.54 -11.85 -12.30
C GLY A 457 -3.67 -10.59 -12.49
N TYR A 458 -3.10 -10.43 -13.69
CA TYR A 458 -2.31 -9.24 -14.06
C TYR A 458 -2.94 -7.87 -13.74
N PRO A 459 -4.28 -7.66 -13.77
CA PRO A 459 -4.93 -6.47 -13.21
C PRO A 459 -4.49 -6.04 -11.80
N ALA A 460 -4.13 -6.96 -10.88
CA ALA A 460 -3.59 -6.60 -9.57
C ALA A 460 -2.31 -5.74 -9.67
N GLY A 461 -1.50 -5.95 -10.72
CA GLY A 461 -0.32 -5.14 -11.02
C GLY A 461 -0.60 -3.65 -11.21
N GLY A 462 -1.86 -3.27 -11.53
CA GLY A 462 -2.29 -1.88 -11.56
C GLY A 462 -2.27 -1.17 -10.19
N SER A 463 -2.26 -1.93 -9.10
CA SER A 463 -2.09 -1.46 -7.71
C SER A 463 -0.67 -1.69 -7.17
N LEU A 464 0.25 -2.18 -8.00
CA LEU A 464 1.65 -2.47 -7.66
C LEU A 464 2.64 -1.62 -8.48
N PRO A 465 2.63 -0.27 -8.35
CA PRO A 465 3.45 0.59 -9.19
C PRO A 465 4.94 0.52 -8.81
N TYR A 466 5.71 -0.19 -9.61
CA TYR A 466 7.18 -0.11 -9.71
C TYR A 466 7.52 0.00 -11.20
N SER A 467 8.02 1.15 -11.65
CA SER A 467 8.28 1.39 -13.08
C SER A 467 9.63 0.84 -13.50
N LEU A 468 9.71 0.39 -14.76
CA LEU A 468 10.93 -0.17 -15.35
C LEU A 468 12.11 0.84 -15.24
N GLN A 469 11.85 2.12 -15.54
CA GLN A 469 12.83 3.21 -15.47
C GLN A 469 13.31 3.53 -14.04
N THR A 470 12.64 3.00 -13.01
CA THR A 470 13.11 3.01 -11.63
C THR A 470 13.85 1.71 -11.30
N ALA A 471 13.31 0.55 -11.68
CA ALA A 471 13.89 -0.76 -11.40
C ALA A 471 15.29 -0.96 -12.03
N GLU A 472 15.48 -0.55 -13.29
CA GLU A 472 16.76 -0.64 -14.02
C GLU A 472 17.90 0.12 -13.33
N LYS A 473 17.58 1.17 -12.56
CA LYS A 473 18.55 2.02 -11.87
C LYS A 473 19.00 1.46 -10.52
N GLN A 474 18.39 0.37 -10.06
CA GLN A 474 18.62 -0.20 -8.72
C GLN A 474 18.43 -1.72 -8.69
N VAL A 475 18.96 -2.44 -9.68
CA VAL A 475 18.89 -3.92 -9.75
C VAL A 475 19.49 -4.58 -8.50
N TRP A 476 20.48 -3.94 -7.86
CA TRP A 476 21.04 -4.33 -6.55
C TRP A 476 19.98 -4.53 -5.46
N LEU A 477 18.83 -3.86 -5.54
CA LEU A 477 17.75 -3.95 -4.56
C LEU A 477 17.03 -5.32 -4.62
N HIS A 478 17.07 -6.00 -5.76
CA HIS A 478 16.24 -7.19 -6.00
C HIS A 478 16.77 -8.43 -5.25
N SER A 479 18.03 -8.42 -4.79
CA SER A 479 18.59 -9.45 -3.91
C SER A 479 17.92 -9.50 -2.53
N TYR A 480 17.33 -8.38 -2.08
CA TYR A 480 16.57 -8.30 -0.84
C TYR A 480 15.12 -8.78 -0.99
N PHE A 481 14.65 -9.06 -2.22
CA PHE A 481 13.23 -9.31 -2.48
C PHE A 481 12.79 -10.73 -2.13
N HIS A 482 11.71 -10.80 -1.35
CA HIS A 482 11.06 -12.02 -0.91
C HIS A 482 9.63 -12.06 -1.47
N LYS A 483 9.18 -13.26 -1.86
CA LYS A 483 7.86 -13.45 -2.48
C LYS A 483 6.72 -13.13 -1.52
N TRP A 484 5.57 -12.73 -2.05
CA TRP A 484 4.34 -12.68 -1.27
C TRP A 484 3.86 -14.12 -0.99
N SER A 485 3.51 -14.41 0.26
CA SER A 485 2.90 -15.67 0.71
C SER A 485 2.10 -15.39 1.95
N ALA A 486 0.84 -15.82 2.02
CA ALA A 486 -0.07 -15.54 3.13
C ALA A 486 -1.05 -16.68 3.37
N GLU A 487 -0.55 -17.92 3.44
CA GLU A 487 -1.36 -19.13 3.70
C GLU A 487 -2.14 -19.04 5.02
N THR A 488 -1.53 -18.45 6.06
CA THR A 488 -2.10 -18.31 7.40
C THR A 488 -3.41 -17.52 7.40
N SER A 489 -3.48 -16.43 6.61
CA SER A 489 -4.73 -15.68 6.36
C SER A 489 -5.44 -16.07 5.06
N GLY A 490 -5.04 -17.15 4.38
CA GLY A 490 -5.65 -17.62 3.13
C GLY A 490 -5.58 -16.63 1.97
N ARG A 491 -4.54 -15.80 1.93
CA ARG A 491 -4.44 -14.58 1.11
C ARG A 491 -3.21 -14.53 0.17
N SER A 492 -2.51 -15.65 -0.04
CA SER A 492 -1.40 -15.74 -1.01
C SER A 492 -1.79 -15.27 -2.42
N ASN A 493 -3.04 -15.48 -2.84
CA ASN A 493 -3.56 -15.03 -4.13
C ASN A 493 -4.23 -13.64 -4.06
N ALA A 494 -4.42 -13.06 -2.87
CA ALA A 494 -5.01 -11.74 -2.68
C ALA A 494 -3.90 -10.68 -2.53
N MET A 495 -3.52 -10.03 -3.63
CA MET A 495 -2.29 -9.24 -3.68
C MET A 495 -2.24 -8.12 -2.61
N PRO A 496 -1.06 -7.88 -2.02
CA PRO A 496 -0.92 -6.92 -0.93
C PRO A 496 -0.98 -5.48 -1.46
N HIS A 497 -1.93 -4.73 -0.92
CA HIS A 497 -1.90 -3.27 -0.96
C HIS A 497 -1.83 -2.67 0.46
N ILE A 498 -1.86 -3.50 1.51
CA ILE A 498 -1.25 -3.21 2.80
C ILE A 498 0.24 -2.85 2.65
N LYS A 499 0.77 -2.05 3.58
CA LYS A 499 2.22 -1.85 3.80
C LYS A 499 2.49 -2.06 5.29
N THR A 500 3.49 -2.87 5.60
CA THR A 500 3.88 -3.19 6.98
C THR A 500 5.38 -3.21 7.17
N TYR A 501 5.81 -2.84 8.37
CA TYR A 501 7.22 -2.90 8.77
C TYR A 501 7.29 -3.49 10.17
N MET A 502 8.26 -4.36 10.43
CA MET A 502 8.37 -5.06 11.71
C MET A 502 9.79 -5.52 12.00
N ARG A 503 10.03 -5.85 13.27
CA ARG A 503 11.29 -6.40 13.77
C ARG A 503 11.03 -7.74 14.44
N LEU A 504 11.46 -8.83 13.79
CA LEU A 504 11.14 -10.21 14.15
C LEU A 504 12.32 -10.90 14.82
N SER A 505 12.07 -11.87 15.68
CA SER A 505 13.12 -12.78 16.18
C SER A 505 13.66 -13.71 15.08
N PRO A 506 14.83 -14.35 15.24
CA PRO A 506 15.45 -15.14 14.17
C PRO A 506 14.70 -16.44 13.81
N ASP A 507 13.93 -16.96 14.77
CA ASP A 507 12.94 -18.03 14.61
C ASP A 507 11.58 -17.51 14.10
N PHE A 508 11.48 -16.20 13.86
CA PHE A 508 10.25 -15.43 13.63
C PHE A 508 9.21 -15.51 14.78
N ALA A 509 9.54 -16.22 15.86
CA ALA A 509 8.85 -16.40 17.15
C ALA A 509 7.96 -15.23 17.61
N LYS A 510 8.56 -14.03 17.61
CA LYS A 510 8.15 -12.85 18.36
C LYS A 510 8.42 -11.56 17.57
N MET A 511 7.66 -10.49 17.82
CA MET A 511 7.97 -9.14 17.32
C MET A 511 8.43 -8.21 18.46
N ALA A 512 9.45 -7.40 18.18
CA ALA A 512 9.86 -6.28 19.04
C ALA A 512 9.00 -5.03 18.77
N TRP A 513 8.53 -4.88 17.53
CA TRP A 513 7.55 -3.87 17.12
C TRP A 513 6.90 -4.26 15.78
N PHE A 514 5.72 -3.73 15.53
CA PHE A 514 4.96 -3.86 14.28
C PHE A 514 4.35 -2.51 13.89
N LEU A 515 4.35 -2.18 12.60
CA LEU A 515 3.81 -0.95 12.04
C LEU A 515 2.96 -1.27 10.81
N VAL A 516 1.71 -0.82 10.78
CA VAL A 516 0.90 -0.75 9.55
C VAL A 516 0.79 0.70 9.11
N THR A 517 1.01 0.98 7.83
CA THR A 517 1.13 2.35 7.31
C THR A 517 0.68 2.46 5.85
N SER A 518 0.45 3.69 5.40
CA SER A 518 0.34 4.01 3.98
C SER A 518 1.71 4.09 3.28
N ALA A 519 2.80 4.34 4.03
CA ALA A 519 4.13 4.56 3.47
C ALA A 519 4.68 3.32 2.71
N ASN A 520 4.98 3.51 1.43
CA ASN A 520 5.72 2.56 0.60
C ASN A 520 7.25 2.75 0.73
N LEU A 521 8.05 1.81 0.23
CA LEU A 521 9.52 1.92 0.24
C LEU A 521 10.01 3.02 -0.72
N SER A 522 10.03 4.26 -0.25
CA SER A 522 10.50 5.42 -1.01
C SER A 522 10.93 6.59 -0.13
N LYS A 523 11.92 7.34 -0.61
CA LYS A 523 12.35 8.63 -0.03
C LYS A 523 11.24 9.69 0.01
N ALA A 524 10.25 9.60 -0.88
CA ALA A 524 9.12 10.53 -0.92
C ALA A 524 8.17 10.36 0.29
N ALA A 525 7.94 9.12 0.68
CA ALA A 525 7.09 8.71 1.80
C ALA A 525 7.82 8.82 3.15
N TRP A 526 9.01 8.25 3.25
CA TRP A 526 9.74 8.10 4.52
C TRP A 526 10.65 9.28 4.87
N GLY A 527 11.04 10.07 3.87
CA GLY A 527 12.04 11.13 3.96
C GLY A 527 13.43 10.68 3.53
N ALA A 528 14.28 11.66 3.24
CA ALA A 528 15.72 11.49 3.04
C ALA A 528 16.47 12.75 3.49
N LEU A 529 17.71 12.57 3.94
CA LEU A 529 18.55 13.66 4.41
C LEU A 529 19.07 14.53 3.25
N GLU A 530 19.05 15.84 3.49
CA GLU A 530 19.68 16.90 2.71
C GLU A 530 20.65 17.67 3.62
N LYS A 531 21.54 18.49 3.04
CA LYS A 531 22.48 19.38 3.78
C LYS A 531 23.29 18.64 4.87
N ASN A 532 24.10 17.67 4.45
CA ASN A 532 25.03 16.92 5.30
C ASN A 532 24.39 16.34 6.58
N GLY A 533 23.14 15.88 6.47
CA GLY A 533 22.39 15.25 7.57
C GLY A 533 21.64 16.21 8.49
N THR A 534 21.68 17.52 8.25
CA THR A 534 21.02 18.54 9.11
C THR A 534 19.54 18.76 8.82
N GLN A 535 19.04 18.25 7.68
CA GLN A 535 17.69 18.51 7.19
C GLN A 535 17.04 17.22 6.64
N LEU A 536 15.89 16.81 7.16
CA LEU A 536 15.09 15.73 6.57
C LEU A 536 14.07 16.32 5.59
N MET A 537 14.05 15.84 4.35
CA MET A 537 13.10 16.28 3.31
C MET A 537 12.11 15.16 2.99
N ILE A 538 10.83 15.46 3.12
CA ILE A 538 9.69 14.56 2.85
C ILE A 538 8.82 15.19 1.75
N ARG A 539 8.26 14.37 0.86
CA ARG A 539 7.46 14.84 -0.28
C ARG A 539 5.95 14.55 -0.14
N SER A 540 5.59 13.46 0.53
CA SER A 540 4.21 12.96 0.61
C SER A 540 3.57 13.18 1.98
N TYR A 541 2.24 13.17 2.01
CA TYR A 541 1.49 12.85 3.22
C TYR A 541 1.36 11.32 3.34
N GLU A 542 1.84 10.76 4.43
CA GLU A 542 1.64 9.35 4.82
C GLU A 542 1.20 9.29 6.28
N LEU A 543 0.55 8.20 6.67
CA LEU A 543 0.14 7.93 8.05
C LEU A 543 0.10 6.42 8.34
N GLY A 544 0.48 6.06 9.56
CA GLY A 544 0.44 4.70 10.09
C GLY A 544 0.46 4.68 11.62
N VAL A 545 0.30 3.48 12.19
CA VAL A 545 0.29 3.26 13.64
C VAL A 545 1.30 2.19 14.05
N LEU A 546 2.12 2.53 15.05
CA LEU A 546 3.18 1.69 15.60
C LEU A 546 2.69 1.01 16.88
N PHE A 547 2.81 -0.32 16.88
CA PHE A 547 2.55 -1.21 18.00
C PHE A 547 3.88 -1.54 18.69
N LEU A 548 4.05 -1.06 19.91
CA LEU A 548 5.17 -1.40 20.79
C LEU A 548 4.65 -2.23 21.96
N PRO A 549 5.29 -3.37 22.32
CA PRO A 549 4.85 -4.19 23.46
C PRO A 549 4.68 -3.41 24.77
N SER A 550 5.52 -2.41 24.99
CA SER A 550 5.48 -1.48 26.14
C SER A 550 4.15 -0.75 26.31
N ALA A 551 3.41 -0.46 25.23
CA ALA A 551 2.10 0.18 25.30
C ALA A 551 0.93 -0.78 25.63
N PHE A 552 1.19 -2.09 25.69
CA PHE A 552 0.20 -3.13 25.97
C PHE A 552 0.51 -3.91 27.28
N ILE A 553 1.50 -3.48 28.07
CA ILE A 553 1.77 -4.02 29.40
C ILE A 553 0.80 -3.41 30.42
N VAL A 554 -0.07 -4.24 31.00
CA VAL A 554 -0.89 -3.85 32.15
C VAL A 554 -0.06 -3.96 33.43
N HIS A 555 0.20 -2.83 34.09
CA HIS A 555 0.84 -2.82 35.41
C HIS A 555 -0.04 -3.52 36.46
N GLY A 556 0.28 -4.77 36.79
CA GLY A 556 -0.42 -5.54 37.82
C GLY A 556 -0.09 -7.04 37.80
N PHE A 557 0.16 -7.59 36.62
CA PHE A 557 0.63 -8.98 36.46
C PHE A 557 2.03 -8.99 35.85
N GLY A 558 2.93 -9.79 36.43
CA GLY A 558 4.28 -9.98 35.90
C GLY A 558 4.28 -10.76 34.58
N ILE A 559 5.42 -10.69 33.87
CA ILE A 559 5.67 -11.18 32.49
C ILE A 559 5.22 -10.17 31.42
N SER A 560 6.19 -9.60 30.72
CA SER A 560 5.97 -8.77 29.53
C SER A 560 5.50 -9.64 28.35
N PRO A 561 4.32 -9.37 27.75
CA PRO A 561 3.93 -10.02 26.50
C PRO A 561 4.69 -9.38 25.35
N MET A 562 5.85 -9.95 25.00
CA MET A 562 6.37 -9.82 23.63
C MET A 562 5.25 -10.20 22.65
N LEU A 563 5.12 -9.47 21.55
CA LEU A 563 4.13 -9.74 20.50
C LEU A 563 4.34 -11.15 19.95
N ARG A 564 3.54 -12.11 20.43
CA ARG A 564 3.53 -13.50 19.96
C ARG A 564 2.83 -13.58 18.60
N HIS A 565 3.12 -14.63 17.84
CA HIS A 565 2.63 -14.90 16.48
C HIS A 565 1.15 -14.54 16.19
N GLN A 566 0.25 -14.79 17.15
CA GLN A 566 -1.19 -14.98 16.96
C GLN A 566 -2.03 -13.75 16.53
N THR A 567 -1.44 -12.57 16.33
CA THR A 567 -2.24 -11.37 15.97
C THR A 567 -1.72 -10.55 14.77
N PRO A 568 -0.42 -10.22 14.59
CA PRO A 568 0.02 -9.47 13.41
C PRO A 568 0.42 -10.36 12.23
N MET A 569 1.09 -11.49 12.47
CA MET A 569 1.69 -12.30 11.39
C MET A 569 0.75 -13.31 10.75
N GLU A 570 -0.24 -13.84 11.49
CA GLU A 570 -1.33 -14.62 10.87
C GLU A 570 -2.01 -13.81 9.77
N ILE A 571 -2.12 -12.49 9.98
CA ILE A 571 -2.66 -11.51 9.04
C ILE A 571 -1.68 -11.16 7.91
N CYS A 572 -0.43 -10.79 8.21
CA CYS A 572 0.44 -10.07 7.26
C CYS A 572 1.20 -10.93 6.24
N GLY A 573 1.13 -12.26 6.32
CA GLY A 573 1.68 -13.15 5.31
C GLY A 573 3.16 -13.46 5.51
N PHE A 574 3.42 -14.39 6.43
CA PHE A 574 4.73 -14.97 6.67
C PHE A 574 4.62 -16.48 6.75
N HIS A 575 5.47 -17.18 6.00
CA HIS A 575 5.77 -18.58 6.24
C HIS A 575 7.21 -18.88 5.84
N HIS A 576 7.90 -19.69 6.65
CA HIS A 576 9.22 -20.22 6.35
C HIS A 576 9.09 -21.35 5.32
N GLU A 577 9.97 -21.38 4.32
CA GLU A 577 10.23 -22.59 3.52
C GLU A 577 11.39 -23.33 4.17
N THR A 578 11.09 -24.38 4.94
CA THR A 578 12.10 -25.38 5.30
C THR A 578 12.51 -26.14 4.06
N SER A 579 13.81 -26.41 3.93
CA SER A 579 14.51 -26.98 2.77
C SER A 579 13.87 -28.22 2.16
#